data_AF-A0A511TF26-F1
#
_entry.id   AF-A0A511TF26-F1
#
_cell.length_a   1.000
_cell.length_b   1.000
_cell.length_c   1.000
_cell.angle_alpha   90.00
_cell.angle_beta   90.00
_cell.angle_gamma   90.00
#
_symmetry.space_group_name_H-M   'P 1'
#
loop_
_entity.id
_entity.type
_entity.pdbx_description
1 polymer ?
#
loop_
_entity_poly.entity_id
_entity_poly.type
_entity_poly.pdbx_seq_one_letter_code
_entity_poly.pdbx_strand_id
1 'polypeptide(L)'
;MTCALCANESKHWPTHHPADIEFPDLDGRPSQRELLLHHRLHSCPSCGYCAQDLSVAHPSADAVVHSEAYRVLTGGLGRTFAVRQYLRRVMLTDAAEDREEAVVSRLRAAWVLEAGDKTKAARHYLSEAADLMLATPPPAHWEPSGDVDWKGWRGLQRVDVLRRANRHDEALREVARVREVRTSALVERLLSFEEAAIAREDTEPRGVREGLGIGPRLGNKEPRDPLLAYLFAYYRPRLTQMERRALFLEAYDTDAGPRWATDHPQVLALLAEGKEGLARHLERRLLAEHPDTVVINRCPKCGALARTPNARQCRACPHTWRETSP
;
A
#
# COMPACT_ATOMS: atom_id res chain seq x y z
N MET A 1 18.52 6.32 20.41
CA MET A 1 18.21 4.88 20.31
C MET A 1 19.48 4.12 20.64
N THR A 2 19.37 3.08 21.45
CA THR A 2 20.52 2.31 21.95
C THR A 2 20.62 1.00 21.17
N CYS A 3 21.81 0.66 20.67
CA CYS A 3 22.01 -0.56 19.90
C CYS A 3 21.95 -1.80 20.81
N ALA A 4 21.09 -2.76 20.46
CA ALA A 4 20.90 -4.00 21.21
C ALA A 4 22.15 -4.88 21.26
N LEU A 5 23.09 -4.73 20.32
CA LEU A 5 24.30 -5.57 20.25
C LEU A 5 25.50 -4.99 20.98
N CYS A 6 25.70 -3.67 20.94
CA CYS A 6 26.90 -3.04 21.50
C CYS A 6 26.62 -1.94 22.53
N ALA A 7 25.35 -1.75 22.90
CA ALA A 7 24.87 -0.72 23.81
C ALA A 7 25.23 0.73 23.43
N ASN A 8 25.81 0.97 22.25
CA ASN A 8 26.15 2.31 21.80
C ASN A 8 24.88 3.13 21.52
N GLU A 9 24.87 4.37 21.99
CA GLU A 9 23.79 5.31 21.73
C GLU A 9 24.00 6.07 20.42
N SER A 10 22.93 6.21 19.64
CA SER A 10 22.94 7.01 18.42
C SER A 10 21.61 7.70 18.18
N LYS A 11 21.69 8.89 17.55
CA LYS A 11 20.52 9.68 17.16
C LYS A 11 19.97 9.15 15.84
N HIS A 12 18.75 8.66 15.87
CA HIS A 12 18.01 8.21 14.69
C HIS A 12 16.65 8.90 14.68
N TRP A 13 16.14 9.14 13.47
CA TRP A 13 14.81 9.71 13.29
C TRP A 13 13.76 8.63 13.55
N PRO A 14 12.71 8.91 14.35
CA PRO A 14 11.62 7.96 14.54
C PRO A 14 10.99 7.61 13.19
N THR A 15 10.69 6.33 12.97
CA THR A 15 9.82 5.90 11.87
C THR A 15 8.39 6.31 12.21
N HIS A 16 7.91 7.43 11.64
CA HIS A 16 6.52 7.87 11.78
C HIS A 16 5.63 7.29 10.67
N HIS A 17 4.42 6.91 11.05
CA HIS A 17 3.43 6.30 10.17
C HIS A 17 2.29 7.26 9.80
N PRO A 18 2.04 7.44 8.50
CA PRO A 18 0.68 7.42 7.98
C PRO A 18 0.48 6.11 7.21
N ALA A 19 -0.57 5.37 7.52
CA ALA A 19 -1.08 4.35 6.60
C ALA A 19 -1.79 5.10 5.47
N ASP A 20 -1.09 5.37 4.37
CA ASP A 20 -1.76 5.92 3.20
C ASP A 20 -2.57 4.82 2.52
N ILE A 21 -3.82 5.16 2.16
CA ILE A 21 -4.74 4.29 1.39
C ILE A 21 -4.37 4.43 -0.10
N GLU A 22 -3.13 4.12 -0.43
CA GLU A 22 -2.65 4.06 -1.81
C GLU A 22 -2.46 2.60 -2.21
N PHE A 23 -2.81 2.29 -3.45
CA PHE A 23 -2.55 0.96 -3.97
C PHE A 23 -1.03 0.81 -4.16
N PRO A 24 -0.43 -0.31 -3.73
CA PRO A 24 0.99 -0.56 -3.93
C PRO A 24 1.28 -0.93 -5.40
N ASP A 25 2.57 -1.08 -5.71
CA ASP A 25 2.98 -1.83 -6.88
C ASP A 25 2.63 -3.31 -6.72
N LEU A 26 2.62 -4.05 -7.83
CA LEU A 26 2.20 -5.45 -7.86
C LEU A 26 3.13 -6.39 -7.07
N ASP A 27 4.40 -6.04 -6.89
CA ASP A 27 5.31 -6.73 -5.96
C ASP A 27 5.09 -6.34 -4.48
N GLY A 28 4.12 -5.49 -4.18
CA GLY A 28 3.84 -4.97 -2.84
C GLY A 28 4.75 -3.81 -2.43
N ARG A 29 5.52 -3.22 -3.35
CA ARG A 29 6.25 -1.98 -3.08
C ARG A 29 5.27 -0.87 -2.73
N PRO A 30 5.44 -0.21 -1.58
CA PRO A 30 4.59 0.93 -1.24
C PRO A 30 4.97 2.14 -2.12
N SER A 31 4.22 3.23 -2.01
CA SER A 31 4.55 4.47 -2.73
C SER A 31 5.99 4.94 -2.42
N GLN A 32 6.66 5.66 -3.33
CA GLN A 32 8.06 6.08 -3.11
C GLN A 32 8.27 6.86 -1.80
N ARG A 33 7.28 7.68 -1.42
CA ARG A 33 7.30 8.42 -0.15
C ARG A 33 7.27 7.48 1.06
N GLU A 34 6.43 6.45 1.00
CA GLU A 34 6.30 5.42 2.04
C GLU A 34 7.55 4.52 2.12
N LEU A 35 8.14 4.16 0.97
CA LEU A 35 9.37 3.38 0.91
C LEU A 35 10.52 4.05 1.68
N LEU A 36 10.63 5.38 1.58
CA LEU A 36 11.66 6.17 2.26
C LEU A 36 11.41 6.37 3.77
N LEU A 37 10.18 6.13 4.25
CA LEU A 37 9.76 6.37 5.63
C LEU A 37 9.58 5.07 6.44
N HIS A 38 8.87 4.07 5.93
CA HIS A 38 8.49 2.87 6.69
C HIS A 38 9.50 1.73 6.59
N HIS A 39 10.24 1.65 5.48
CA HIS A 39 11.23 0.58 5.28
C HIS A 39 12.65 1.05 5.60
N ARG A 40 12.81 2.28 6.08
CA ARG A 40 14.11 2.83 6.44
C ARG A 40 14.82 1.95 7.47
N LEU A 41 15.98 1.44 7.09
CA LEU A 41 16.89 0.77 8.01
C LEU A 41 17.83 1.80 8.65
N HIS A 42 18.15 1.57 9.91
CA HIS A 42 19.20 2.28 10.63
C HIS A 42 20.47 1.44 10.65
N SER A 43 21.61 2.09 10.87
CA SER A 43 22.88 1.42 11.13
C SER A 43 23.46 1.93 12.43
N CYS A 44 23.85 1.03 13.32
CA CYS A 44 24.67 1.39 14.47
C CYS A 44 26.06 1.86 13.98
N PRO A 45 26.53 3.06 14.37
CA PRO A 45 27.83 3.56 13.93
C PRO A 45 29.01 2.78 14.52
N SER A 46 28.82 2.16 15.70
CA SER A 46 29.87 1.39 16.36
C SER A 46 30.06 -0.02 15.79
N CYS A 47 29.03 -0.88 15.83
CA CYS A 47 29.14 -2.27 15.38
C CYS A 47 28.62 -2.53 13.96
N GLY A 48 28.00 -1.55 13.31
CA GLY A 48 27.45 -1.72 11.96
C GLY A 48 26.11 -2.46 11.88
N TYR A 49 25.52 -2.90 13.01
CA TYR A 49 24.22 -3.57 13.04
C TYR A 49 23.13 -2.78 12.31
N CYS A 50 22.31 -3.47 11.52
CA CYS A 50 21.23 -2.89 10.72
C CYS A 50 19.85 -3.43 11.08
N ALA A 51 18.95 -2.53 11.46
CA ALA A 51 17.56 -2.85 11.75
C ALA A 51 16.66 -1.61 11.59
N GLN A 52 15.35 -1.82 11.49
CA GLN A 52 14.36 -0.72 11.59
C GLN A 52 14.37 -0.11 12.99
N ASP A 53 14.55 -0.94 14.02
CA ASP A 53 14.77 -0.53 15.39
C ASP A 53 16.07 -1.17 15.90
N LEU A 54 17.09 -0.35 16.18
CA LEU A 54 18.37 -0.83 16.68
C LEU A 54 18.29 -1.33 18.12
N SER A 55 17.23 -1.01 18.87
CA SER A 55 17.02 -1.48 20.24
C SER A 55 16.49 -2.92 20.31
N VAL A 56 16.09 -3.49 19.17
CA VAL A 56 15.66 -4.88 19.04
C VAL A 56 16.71 -5.65 18.24
N ALA A 57 17.32 -6.66 18.87
CA ALA A 57 18.25 -7.55 18.20
C ALA A 57 17.50 -8.56 17.33
N HIS A 58 17.90 -8.67 16.07
CA HIS A 58 17.47 -9.76 15.19
C HIS A 58 18.07 -11.09 15.69
N PRO A 59 17.36 -12.23 15.60
CA PRO A 59 17.83 -13.50 16.17
C PRO A 59 19.26 -13.90 15.74
N SER A 60 19.58 -13.70 14.46
CA SER A 60 20.89 -14.06 13.90
C SER A 60 21.95 -12.96 14.00
N ALA A 61 21.66 -11.84 14.69
CA ALA A 61 22.51 -10.66 14.62
C ALA A 61 23.89 -10.85 15.27
N ASP A 62 23.97 -11.58 16.37
CA ASP A 62 25.22 -11.88 17.07
C ASP A 62 26.23 -12.61 16.16
N ALA A 63 25.78 -13.67 15.48
CA ALA A 63 26.63 -14.43 14.57
C ALA A 63 26.98 -13.65 13.29
N VAL A 64 26.02 -12.95 12.70
CA VAL A 64 26.16 -12.36 11.35
C VAL A 64 26.93 -11.06 11.36
N VAL A 65 26.67 -10.15 12.31
CA VAL A 65 27.30 -8.81 12.33
C VAL A 65 28.82 -8.89 12.48
N HIS A 66 29.30 -9.94 13.13
CA HIS A 66 30.72 -10.17 13.32
C HIS A 66 31.41 -10.88 12.15
N SER A 67 30.67 -11.38 11.15
CA SER A 67 31.25 -12.03 9.97
C SER A 67 32.02 -11.05 9.06
N GLU A 68 33.05 -11.56 8.38
CA GLU A 68 33.84 -10.76 7.44
C GLU A 68 32.99 -10.18 6.30
N ALA A 69 32.13 -11.01 5.71
CA ALA A 69 31.23 -10.60 4.64
C ALA A 69 30.31 -9.43 5.04
N TYR A 70 29.82 -9.43 6.28
CA TYR A 70 28.99 -8.35 6.79
C TYR A 70 29.79 -7.07 6.98
N ARG A 71 31.01 -7.18 7.56
CA ARG A 71 31.88 -6.03 7.84
C ARG A 71 32.41 -5.36 6.57
N VAL A 72 32.63 -6.11 5.49
CA VAL A 72 33.00 -5.51 4.19
C VAL A 72 31.89 -4.58 3.67
N LEU A 73 30.61 -4.94 3.90
CA LEU A 73 29.47 -4.10 3.51
C LEU A 73 29.30 -2.84 4.39
N THR A 74 29.95 -2.72 5.54
CA THR A 74 29.90 -1.48 6.35
C THR A 74 30.70 -0.34 5.75
N GLY A 75 31.85 -0.63 5.11
CA GLY A 75 32.79 0.38 4.60
C GLY A 75 33.04 0.37 3.10
N GLY A 76 32.49 -0.59 2.34
CA GLY A 76 32.83 -0.81 0.94
C GLY A 76 32.54 0.38 0.01
N LEU A 77 33.57 0.75 -0.78
CA LEU A 77 33.46 1.68 -1.91
C LEU A 77 32.63 1.02 -3.04
N GLY A 78 31.69 1.75 -3.65
CA GLY A 78 30.95 1.31 -4.84
C GLY A 78 29.45 1.03 -4.67
N ARG A 79 28.90 1.13 -3.44
CA ARG A 79 27.44 1.04 -3.19
C ARG A 79 26.97 2.21 -2.33
N THR A 80 25.74 2.68 -2.57
CA THR A 80 25.15 3.72 -1.71
C THR A 80 24.94 3.19 -0.30
N PHE A 81 24.89 4.09 0.68
CA PHE A 81 24.67 3.71 2.07
C PHE A 81 23.39 2.87 2.25
N ALA A 82 22.30 3.28 1.59
CA ALA A 82 21.02 2.57 1.63
C ALA A 82 21.15 1.14 1.09
N VAL A 83 21.76 0.93 -0.10
CA VAL A 83 21.98 -0.42 -0.65
C VAL A 83 22.72 -1.29 0.37
N ARG A 84 23.81 -0.78 0.98
CA ARG A 84 24.58 -1.56 1.96
C ARG A 84 23.78 -1.95 3.20
N GLN A 85 22.79 -1.15 3.61
CA GLN A 85 21.91 -1.51 4.73
C GLN A 85 21.01 -2.69 4.38
N TYR A 86 20.38 -2.66 3.21
CA TYR A 86 19.47 -3.74 2.79
C TYR A 86 20.21 -5.04 2.50
N LEU A 87 21.41 -4.98 1.93
CA LEU A 87 22.20 -6.20 1.73
C LEU A 87 22.64 -6.83 3.05
N ARG A 88 22.98 -6.03 4.05
CA ARG A 88 23.23 -6.50 5.42
C ARG A 88 21.97 -7.08 6.06
N ARG A 89 20.79 -6.53 5.77
CA ARG A 89 19.51 -7.10 6.21
C ARG A 89 19.27 -8.47 5.59
N VAL A 90 19.52 -8.66 4.29
CA VAL A 90 19.44 -9.97 3.63
C VAL A 90 20.34 -11.00 4.32
N MET A 91 21.58 -10.64 4.67
CA MET A 91 22.48 -11.55 5.41
C MET A 91 21.93 -11.96 6.79
N LEU A 92 21.29 -11.02 7.50
CA LEU A 92 20.68 -11.32 8.79
C LEU A 92 19.54 -12.31 8.64
N THR A 93 18.69 -12.11 7.62
CA THR A 93 17.51 -12.93 7.38
C THR A 93 17.84 -14.28 6.78
N ASP A 94 18.94 -14.41 6.02
CA ASP A 94 19.41 -15.69 5.49
C ASP A 94 19.95 -16.61 6.58
N ALA A 95 20.56 -16.02 7.61
CA ALA A 95 20.99 -16.74 8.79
C ALA A 95 19.85 -17.00 9.77
N ALA A 96 18.64 -16.47 9.52
CA ALA A 96 17.44 -16.85 10.25
C ALA A 96 16.66 -17.85 9.41
N GLU A 97 15.95 -18.75 10.07
CA GLU A 97 15.03 -19.67 9.39
C GLU A 97 13.67 -18.99 9.08
N ASP A 98 13.64 -17.66 9.01
CA ASP A 98 12.45 -16.86 8.69
C ASP A 98 12.39 -16.55 7.19
N ARG A 99 11.65 -17.41 6.48
CA ARG A 99 11.52 -17.35 5.03
C ARG A 99 10.73 -16.13 4.55
N GLU A 100 9.71 -15.68 5.29
CA GLU A 100 8.90 -14.52 4.89
C GLU A 100 9.74 -13.25 4.98
N GLU A 101 10.47 -13.06 6.07
CA GLU A 101 11.34 -11.91 6.24
C GLU A 101 12.53 -11.93 5.25
N ALA A 102 13.02 -13.12 4.87
CA ALA A 102 14.02 -13.28 3.82
C ALA A 102 13.52 -12.86 2.43
N VAL A 103 12.25 -13.17 2.08
CA VAL A 103 11.61 -12.69 0.84
C VAL A 103 11.48 -11.17 0.87
N VAL A 104 10.92 -10.62 1.95
CA VAL A 104 10.69 -9.18 2.10
C VAL A 104 12.01 -8.40 2.01
N SER A 105 13.08 -8.90 2.62
CA SER A 105 14.38 -8.25 2.60
C SER A 105 15.01 -8.21 1.20
N ARG A 106 14.82 -9.24 0.39
CA ARG A 106 15.28 -9.28 -1.01
C ARG A 106 14.49 -8.37 -1.92
N LEU A 107 13.16 -8.32 -1.76
CA LEU A 107 12.32 -7.35 -2.49
C LEU A 107 12.80 -5.92 -2.19
N ARG A 108 12.94 -5.56 -0.92
CA ARG A 108 13.43 -4.22 -0.53
C ARG A 108 14.84 -3.93 -1.05
N ALA A 109 15.73 -4.92 -1.08
CA ALA A 109 17.05 -4.77 -1.69
C ALA A 109 16.96 -4.47 -3.19
N ALA A 110 16.11 -5.19 -3.93
CA ALA A 110 15.86 -4.94 -5.35
C ALA A 110 15.31 -3.53 -5.59
N TRP A 111 14.35 -3.08 -4.76
CA TRP A 111 13.73 -1.76 -4.89
C TRP A 111 14.74 -0.61 -4.77
N VAL A 112 15.66 -0.72 -3.80
CA VAL A 112 16.71 0.29 -3.60
C VAL A 112 17.77 0.23 -4.70
N LEU A 113 18.04 -0.95 -5.25
CA LEU A 113 18.97 -1.11 -6.38
C LEU A 113 18.40 -0.49 -7.67
N GLU A 114 17.11 -0.65 -7.94
CA GLU A 114 16.43 0.00 -9.08
C GLU A 114 16.43 1.52 -8.96
N ALA A 115 16.16 2.06 -7.76
CA ALA A 115 16.25 3.50 -7.51
C ALA A 115 17.66 4.08 -7.75
N GLY A 116 18.69 3.23 -7.73
CA GLY A 116 20.08 3.57 -8.05
C GLY A 116 20.54 3.16 -9.46
N ASP A 117 19.62 2.83 -10.36
CA ASP A 117 19.88 2.40 -11.74
C ASP A 117 20.81 1.17 -11.84
N LYS A 118 20.61 0.21 -10.91
CA LYS A 118 21.37 -1.06 -10.85
C LYS A 118 20.49 -2.26 -11.23
N THR A 119 19.82 -2.18 -12.38
CA THR A 119 18.80 -3.15 -12.85
C THR A 119 19.26 -4.60 -12.86
N LYS A 120 20.50 -4.89 -13.30
CA LYS A 120 21.03 -6.28 -13.26
C LYS A 120 21.13 -6.84 -11.84
N ALA A 121 21.56 -6.03 -10.87
CA ALA A 121 21.65 -6.44 -9.47
C ALA A 121 20.26 -6.56 -8.86
N ALA A 122 19.33 -5.67 -9.19
CA ALA A 122 17.94 -5.78 -8.75
C ALA A 122 17.28 -7.08 -9.22
N ARG A 123 17.43 -7.43 -10.50
CA ARG A 123 16.90 -8.69 -11.06
C ARG A 123 17.44 -9.93 -10.37
N HIS A 124 18.70 -9.91 -9.92
CA HIS A 124 19.26 -11.00 -9.13
C HIS A 124 18.49 -11.21 -7.82
N TYR A 125 18.26 -10.14 -7.03
CA TYR A 125 17.49 -10.24 -5.80
C TYR A 125 16.01 -10.56 -6.03
N LEU A 126 15.41 -10.08 -7.13
CA LEU A 126 14.06 -10.49 -7.53
C LEU A 126 14.00 -11.99 -7.84
N SER A 127 14.99 -12.55 -8.54
CA SER A 127 15.06 -13.98 -8.81
C SER A 127 15.21 -14.79 -7.52
N GLU A 128 16.09 -14.38 -6.61
CA GLU A 128 16.23 -15.07 -5.32
C GLU A 128 14.95 -14.99 -4.48
N ALA A 129 14.26 -13.84 -4.49
CA ALA A 129 12.97 -13.70 -3.84
C ALA A 129 11.93 -14.64 -4.46
N ALA A 130 11.90 -14.75 -5.80
CA ALA A 130 11.02 -15.68 -6.50
C ALA A 130 11.32 -17.14 -6.14
N ASP A 131 12.59 -17.54 -6.05
CA ASP A 131 12.97 -18.91 -5.63
C ASP A 131 12.48 -19.21 -4.22
N LEU A 132 12.64 -18.26 -3.30
CA LEU A 132 12.10 -18.38 -1.94
C LEU A 132 10.57 -18.47 -1.94
N MET A 133 9.89 -17.66 -2.73
CA MET A 133 8.43 -17.72 -2.87
C MET A 133 7.98 -19.07 -3.45
N LEU A 134 8.63 -19.57 -4.50
CA LEU A 134 8.29 -20.81 -5.20
C LEU A 134 8.52 -22.06 -4.35
N ALA A 135 9.62 -22.13 -3.60
CA ALA A 135 9.90 -23.27 -2.73
C ALA A 135 9.15 -23.19 -1.38
N THR A 136 8.38 -22.13 -1.15
CA THR A 136 7.29 -22.19 -0.18
C THR A 136 6.12 -22.87 -0.89
N PRO A 137 5.59 -24.03 -0.41
CA PRO A 137 4.36 -24.57 -0.97
C PRO A 137 3.32 -23.46 -1.02
N PRO A 138 2.40 -23.45 -2.00
CA PRO A 138 1.28 -22.51 -2.02
C PRO A 138 0.85 -22.31 -0.58
N PRO A 139 1.05 -21.13 -0.01
CA PRO A 139 0.17 -20.64 0.99
C PRO A 139 -1.07 -21.50 1.25
N ALA A 140 -1.13 -22.16 2.42
CA ALA A 140 -2.44 -22.23 3.07
C ALA A 140 -3.05 -20.80 3.14
N HIS A 141 -2.19 -19.78 3.20
CA HIS A 141 -2.45 -18.34 3.11
C HIS A 141 -2.83 -17.77 1.72
N TRP A 142 -3.28 -18.59 0.77
CA TRP A 142 -4.14 -18.11 -0.34
C TRP A 142 -5.57 -17.85 0.13
N GLU A 143 -5.87 -18.28 1.37
CA GLU A 143 -7.02 -17.87 2.15
C GLU A 143 -7.13 -16.36 2.29
N PRO A 144 -8.36 -15.83 2.39
CA PRO A 144 -8.61 -14.39 2.33
C PRO A 144 -7.82 -13.71 3.44
N SER A 145 -7.20 -12.57 3.13
CA SER A 145 -6.57 -11.67 4.10
C SER A 145 -7.57 -11.06 5.11
N GLY A 146 -8.69 -11.73 5.37
CA GLY A 146 -9.97 -11.15 5.76
C GLY A 146 -10.59 -10.30 4.65
N ASP A 147 -9.80 -9.82 3.68
CA ASP A 147 -10.25 -8.92 2.63
C ASP A 147 -10.49 -9.68 1.32
N VAL A 148 -11.77 -9.77 0.94
CA VAL A 148 -12.20 -10.47 -0.27
C VAL A 148 -11.65 -9.87 -1.56
N ASP A 149 -11.28 -8.59 -1.53
CA ASP A 149 -10.72 -7.86 -2.68
C ASP A 149 -9.37 -8.41 -3.13
N TRP A 150 -8.61 -9.00 -2.21
CA TRP A 150 -7.21 -9.40 -2.44
C TRP A 150 -7.02 -10.91 -2.40
N LYS A 151 -8.09 -11.67 -2.57
CA LYS A 151 -8.02 -13.12 -2.65
C LYS A 151 -7.19 -13.54 -3.88
N GLY A 152 -6.02 -14.13 -3.63
CA GLY A 152 -5.03 -14.48 -4.66
C GLY A 152 -3.84 -13.51 -4.75
N TRP A 153 -3.81 -12.45 -3.94
CA TRP A 153 -2.76 -11.41 -3.98
C TRP A 153 -1.34 -11.97 -3.89
N ARG A 154 -1.07 -12.92 -2.99
CA ARG A 154 0.28 -13.51 -2.86
C ARG A 154 0.73 -14.28 -4.10
N GLY A 155 -0.22 -14.82 -4.87
CA GLY A 155 0.05 -15.41 -6.17
C GLY A 155 0.39 -14.35 -7.21
N LEU A 156 -0.45 -13.32 -7.31
CA LEU A 156 -0.20 -12.16 -8.19
C LEU A 156 1.14 -11.48 -7.90
N GLN A 157 1.48 -11.27 -6.63
CA GLN A 157 2.78 -10.74 -6.20
C GLN A 157 3.93 -11.59 -6.73
N ARG A 158 3.79 -12.92 -6.69
CA ARG A 158 4.80 -13.85 -7.20
C ARG A 158 4.93 -13.76 -8.72
N VAL A 159 3.81 -13.62 -9.44
CA VAL A 159 3.80 -13.40 -10.90
C VAL A 159 4.60 -12.15 -11.25
N ASP A 160 4.34 -11.01 -10.61
CA ASP A 160 5.05 -9.75 -10.87
C ASP A 160 6.56 -9.89 -10.59
N VAL A 161 6.93 -10.50 -9.47
CA VAL A 161 8.33 -10.72 -9.11
C VAL A 161 9.04 -11.63 -10.13
N LEU A 162 8.39 -12.71 -10.59
CA LEU A 162 8.92 -13.59 -11.64
C LEU A 162 9.07 -12.85 -12.98
N ARG A 163 8.05 -12.08 -13.37
CA ARG A 163 8.09 -11.26 -14.59
C ARG A 163 9.29 -10.31 -14.55
N ARG A 164 9.45 -9.56 -13.46
CA ARG A 164 10.53 -8.58 -13.31
C ARG A 164 11.91 -9.20 -13.13
N ALA A 165 11.97 -10.43 -12.63
CA ALA A 165 13.18 -11.25 -12.66
C ALA A 165 13.52 -11.77 -14.08
N ASN A 166 12.72 -11.44 -15.11
CA ASN A 166 12.83 -11.93 -16.48
C ASN A 166 12.65 -13.46 -16.58
N ARG A 167 11.79 -14.04 -15.72
CA ARG A 167 11.44 -15.47 -15.66
C ARG A 167 10.02 -15.70 -16.19
N HIS A 168 9.78 -15.25 -17.42
CA HIS A 168 8.44 -15.17 -18.03
C HIS A 168 7.70 -16.51 -18.09
N ASP A 169 8.39 -17.61 -18.42
CA ASP A 169 7.76 -18.94 -18.48
C ASP A 169 7.26 -19.41 -17.11
N GLU A 170 8.00 -19.11 -16.05
CA GLU A 170 7.59 -19.40 -14.68
C GLU A 170 6.45 -18.50 -14.24
N ALA A 171 6.47 -17.21 -14.62
CA ALA A 171 5.40 -16.28 -14.36
C ALA A 171 4.07 -16.76 -15.00
N LEU A 172 4.09 -17.24 -16.24
CA LEU A 172 2.89 -17.78 -16.91
C LEU A 172 2.36 -19.06 -16.25
N ARG A 173 3.25 -19.96 -15.82
CA ARG A 173 2.84 -21.13 -15.02
C ARG A 173 2.20 -20.72 -13.71
N GLU A 174 2.76 -19.71 -13.05
CA GLU A 174 2.20 -19.17 -11.82
C GLU A 174 0.83 -18.52 -12.06
N VAL A 175 0.62 -17.78 -13.16
CA VAL A 175 -0.70 -17.24 -13.53
C VAL A 175 -1.74 -18.36 -13.63
N ALA A 176 -1.43 -19.43 -14.39
CA ALA A 176 -2.33 -20.57 -14.52
C ALA A 176 -2.66 -21.19 -13.15
N ARG A 177 -1.66 -21.35 -12.30
CA ARG A 177 -1.79 -21.90 -10.94
C ARG A 177 -2.64 -21.02 -10.02
N VAL A 178 -2.52 -19.70 -10.12
CA VAL A 178 -3.32 -18.77 -9.30
C VAL A 178 -4.79 -18.81 -9.72
N ARG A 179 -5.07 -18.96 -11.01
CA ARG A 179 -6.44 -19.08 -11.56
C ARG A 179 -7.15 -20.38 -11.20
N GLU A 180 -6.41 -21.46 -10.89
CA GLU A 180 -7.00 -22.69 -10.35
C GLU A 180 -7.68 -22.44 -9.00
N VAL A 181 -7.23 -21.41 -8.27
CA VAL A 181 -7.87 -20.94 -7.05
C VAL A 181 -8.92 -19.90 -7.42
N ARG A 182 -10.11 -19.98 -6.81
CA ARG A 182 -11.12 -18.92 -6.95
C ARG A 182 -10.59 -17.60 -6.38
N THR A 183 -10.07 -16.71 -7.22
CA THR A 183 -9.55 -15.36 -6.95
C THR A 183 -10.66 -14.31 -6.87
N SER A 184 -10.28 -13.08 -6.49
CA SER A 184 -11.13 -11.89 -6.65
C SER A 184 -11.13 -11.39 -8.10
N ALA A 185 -12.17 -10.66 -8.49
CA ALA A 185 -12.25 -10.03 -9.82
C ALA A 185 -11.14 -8.98 -10.03
N LEU A 186 -10.67 -8.34 -8.95
CA LEU A 186 -9.52 -7.43 -9.02
C LEU A 186 -8.25 -8.20 -9.36
N VAL A 187 -7.99 -9.31 -8.67
CA VAL A 187 -6.81 -10.14 -8.92
C VAL A 187 -6.87 -10.74 -10.33
N GLU A 188 -8.02 -11.22 -10.81
CA GLU A 188 -8.15 -11.69 -12.19
C GLU A 188 -7.81 -10.61 -13.22
N ARG A 189 -8.31 -9.39 -13.02
CA ARG A 189 -7.97 -8.27 -13.90
C ARG A 189 -6.47 -8.00 -13.92
N LEU A 190 -5.84 -8.04 -12.76
CA LEU A 190 -4.39 -7.82 -12.63
C LEU A 190 -3.57 -8.97 -13.21
N LEU A 191 -4.05 -10.22 -13.14
CA LEU A 191 -3.41 -11.35 -13.81
C LEU A 191 -3.47 -11.22 -15.34
N SER A 192 -4.62 -10.80 -15.91
CA SER A 192 -4.69 -10.50 -17.34
C SER A 192 -3.74 -9.36 -17.76
N PHE A 193 -3.58 -8.36 -16.90
CA PHE A 193 -2.63 -7.28 -17.12
C PHE A 193 -1.18 -7.79 -17.10
N GLU A 194 -0.82 -8.63 -16.13
CA GLU A 194 0.50 -9.26 -16.02
C GLU A 194 0.79 -10.16 -17.23
N GLU A 195 -0.16 -10.97 -17.72
CA GLU A 195 0.00 -11.76 -18.94
C GLU A 195 0.34 -10.90 -20.16
N ALA A 196 -0.34 -9.76 -20.31
CA ALA A 196 -0.06 -8.81 -21.39
C ALA A 196 1.32 -8.12 -21.23
N ALA A 197 1.77 -7.89 -19.99
CA ALA A 197 3.11 -7.38 -19.71
C ALA A 197 4.18 -8.45 -20.03
N ILE A 198 3.98 -9.70 -19.61
CA ILE A 198 4.86 -10.83 -19.90
C ILE A 198 5.00 -11.05 -21.41
N ALA A 199 3.90 -11.00 -22.16
CA ALA A 199 3.91 -11.14 -23.63
C ALA A 199 4.73 -10.05 -24.35
N ARG A 200 4.97 -8.92 -23.69
CA ARG A 200 5.80 -7.80 -24.18
C ARG A 200 7.22 -7.83 -23.62
N GLU A 201 7.60 -8.88 -22.90
CA GLU A 201 8.87 -9.01 -22.19
C GLU A 201 9.15 -7.84 -21.23
N ASP A 202 8.08 -7.27 -20.67
CA ASP A 202 8.16 -6.14 -19.77
C ASP A 202 8.71 -6.56 -18.41
N THR A 203 9.81 -5.93 -17.98
CA THR A 203 10.44 -6.17 -16.68
C THR A 203 10.35 -4.97 -15.73
N GLU A 204 9.61 -3.93 -16.12
CA GLU A 204 9.46 -2.72 -15.33
C GLU A 204 8.52 -2.92 -14.13
N PRO A 205 8.70 -2.13 -13.05
CA PRO A 205 7.73 -2.07 -11.96
C PRO A 205 6.36 -1.61 -12.47
N ARG A 206 5.29 -2.27 -12.01
CA ARG A 206 3.90 -1.95 -12.40
C ARG A 206 3.01 -1.78 -11.18
N GLY A 207 2.12 -0.79 -11.28
CA GLY A 207 1.19 -0.42 -10.22
C GLY A 207 -0.13 -1.19 -10.29
N VAL A 208 -0.76 -1.47 -9.15
CA VAL A 208 -2.16 -1.96 -9.12
C VAL A 208 -3.11 -0.99 -9.84
N ARG A 209 -2.91 0.33 -9.68
CA ARG A 209 -3.73 1.34 -10.39
C ARG A 209 -3.63 1.20 -11.89
N GLU A 210 -2.41 1.03 -12.39
CA GLU A 210 -2.13 0.84 -13.82
C GLU A 210 -2.80 -0.44 -14.32
N GLY A 211 -2.66 -1.55 -13.61
CA GLY A 211 -3.27 -2.82 -13.99
C GLY A 211 -4.80 -2.81 -13.96
N LEU A 212 -5.41 -2.02 -13.08
CA LEU A 212 -6.85 -1.78 -13.09
C LEU A 212 -7.29 -0.77 -14.17
N GLY A 213 -6.37 -0.08 -14.84
CA GLY A 213 -6.70 1.00 -15.79
C GLY A 213 -7.19 2.28 -15.10
N ILE A 214 -6.93 2.45 -13.81
CA ILE A 214 -7.29 3.64 -13.06
C ILE A 214 -6.17 4.67 -13.26
N GLY A 215 -6.49 5.78 -13.93
CA GLY A 215 -5.54 6.87 -14.19
C GLY A 215 -4.87 7.43 -12.92
N PRO A 216 -3.79 8.22 -13.08
CA PRO A 216 -3.10 8.82 -11.93
C PRO A 216 -4.05 9.69 -11.11
N ARG A 217 -3.92 9.65 -9.77
CA ARG A 217 -4.65 10.61 -8.92
C ARG A 217 -4.08 12.00 -9.16
N LEU A 218 -4.82 12.84 -9.88
CA LEU A 218 -4.56 14.27 -10.00
C LEU A 218 -5.35 15.00 -8.91
N GLY A 219 -4.68 15.65 -7.96
CA GLY A 219 -5.30 16.52 -6.95
C GLY A 219 -5.49 15.89 -5.55
N ASN A 220 -6.30 16.55 -4.71
CA ASN A 220 -6.49 16.22 -3.30
C ASN A 220 -7.18 14.87 -3.09
N LYS A 221 -6.81 14.16 -2.01
CA LYS A 221 -7.38 12.87 -1.56
C LYS A 221 -8.84 12.96 -1.07
N GLU A 222 -9.55 14.05 -1.33
CA GLU A 222 -10.93 14.25 -0.86
C GLU A 222 -11.95 13.54 -1.76
N PRO A 223 -13.08 13.07 -1.21
CA PRO A 223 -14.20 12.59 -2.03
C PRO A 223 -14.60 13.66 -3.06
N ARG A 224 -14.84 13.25 -4.32
CA ARG A 224 -15.26 14.19 -5.38
C ARG A 224 -16.63 14.81 -5.14
N ASP A 225 -17.52 14.06 -4.48
CA ASP A 225 -18.85 14.56 -4.10
C ASP A 225 -18.74 15.55 -2.94
N PRO A 226 -19.26 16.78 -3.06
CA PRO A 226 -19.13 17.81 -2.02
C PRO A 226 -19.72 17.43 -0.67
N LEU A 227 -20.81 16.67 -0.65
CA LEU A 227 -21.45 16.21 0.58
C LEU A 227 -20.60 15.10 1.22
N LEU A 228 -20.09 14.15 0.45
CA LEU A 228 -19.14 13.16 0.96
C LEU A 228 -17.87 13.80 1.54
N ALA A 229 -17.32 14.81 0.88
CA ALA A 229 -16.17 15.55 1.37
C ALA A 229 -16.46 16.25 2.70
N TYR A 230 -17.62 16.89 2.81
CA TYR A 230 -18.10 17.52 4.03
C TYR A 230 -18.29 16.52 5.17
N LEU A 231 -18.99 15.41 4.91
CA LEU A 231 -19.23 14.35 5.88
C LEU A 231 -17.93 13.72 6.39
N PHE A 232 -16.98 13.48 5.48
CA PHE A 232 -15.66 13.00 5.86
C PHE A 232 -14.89 14.03 6.70
N ALA A 233 -14.87 15.30 6.29
CA ALA A 233 -14.09 16.33 6.99
C ALA A 233 -14.57 16.55 8.43
N TYR A 234 -15.88 16.56 8.68
CA TYR A 234 -16.43 16.95 9.98
C TYR A 234 -16.97 15.79 10.81
N TYR A 235 -17.32 14.67 10.19
CA TYR A 235 -18.00 13.55 10.87
C TYR A 235 -17.32 12.19 10.65
N ARG A 236 -16.06 12.15 10.18
CA ARG A 236 -15.27 10.91 10.02
C ARG A 236 -15.34 9.92 11.19
N PRO A 237 -15.29 10.35 12.48
CA PRO A 237 -15.41 9.42 13.60
C PRO A 237 -16.76 8.70 13.69
N ARG A 238 -17.82 9.22 13.06
CA ARG A 238 -19.18 8.65 13.03
C ARG A 238 -19.43 7.78 11.80
N LEU A 239 -18.46 7.66 10.91
CA LEU A 239 -18.53 6.75 9.76
C LEU A 239 -18.10 5.35 10.17
N THR A 240 -18.74 4.32 9.61
CA THR A 240 -18.30 2.94 9.78
C THR A 240 -17.03 2.67 8.95
N GLN A 241 -16.36 1.54 9.19
CA GLN A 241 -15.21 1.14 8.38
C GLN A 241 -15.59 0.96 6.91
N MET A 242 -16.77 0.36 6.63
CA MET A 242 -17.24 0.11 5.26
C MET A 242 -17.60 1.40 4.53
N GLU A 243 -18.21 2.36 5.21
CA GLU A 243 -18.50 3.67 4.63
C GLU A 243 -17.21 4.44 4.31
N ARG A 244 -16.23 4.42 5.21
CA ARG A 244 -14.92 5.03 4.95
C ARG A 244 -14.22 4.38 3.76
N ARG A 245 -14.30 3.05 3.62
CA ARG A 245 -13.80 2.35 2.43
C ARG A 245 -14.55 2.80 1.17
N ALA A 246 -15.88 2.82 1.22
CA ALA A 246 -16.73 3.24 0.12
C ALA A 246 -16.43 4.68 -0.36
N LEU A 247 -16.06 5.61 0.53
CA LEU A 247 -15.72 6.99 0.18
C LEU A 247 -14.57 7.10 -0.83
N PHE A 248 -13.52 6.32 -0.65
CA PHE A 248 -12.27 6.46 -1.41
C PHE A 248 -12.13 5.47 -2.58
N LEU A 249 -13.08 4.54 -2.73
CA LEU A 249 -13.08 3.62 -3.86
C LEU A 249 -13.28 4.35 -5.19
N GLU A 250 -12.53 3.90 -6.18
CA GLU A 250 -12.61 4.37 -7.55
C GLU A 250 -13.24 3.27 -8.41
N ALA A 251 -13.90 3.70 -9.49
CA ALA A 251 -14.39 2.77 -10.51
C ALA A 251 -13.36 2.67 -11.63
N TYR A 252 -13.35 1.53 -12.32
CA TYR A 252 -12.56 1.26 -13.50
C TYR A 252 -13.41 0.62 -14.58
N ASP A 253 -13.03 0.81 -15.84
CA ASP A 253 -13.79 0.30 -16.97
C ASP A 253 -13.45 -1.17 -17.23
N THR A 254 -14.50 -1.96 -17.48
CA THR A 254 -14.41 -3.35 -17.93
C THR A 254 -15.24 -3.53 -19.19
N ASP A 255 -15.08 -4.64 -19.90
CA ASP A 255 -15.89 -4.94 -21.10
C ASP A 255 -17.39 -5.04 -20.79
N ALA A 256 -17.74 -5.35 -19.53
CA ALA A 256 -19.12 -5.39 -19.04
C ALA A 256 -19.63 -4.03 -18.52
N GLY A 257 -18.80 -2.97 -18.59
CA GLY A 257 -19.08 -1.64 -18.07
C GLY A 257 -18.25 -1.27 -16.83
N PRO A 258 -18.49 -0.09 -16.25
CA PRO A 258 -17.74 0.39 -15.08
C PRO A 258 -17.97 -0.50 -13.86
N ARG A 259 -16.89 -0.81 -13.13
CA ARG A 259 -16.90 -1.60 -11.90
C ARG A 259 -16.17 -0.86 -10.79
N TRP A 260 -16.67 -0.94 -9.55
CA TRP A 260 -15.93 -0.47 -8.38
C TRP A 260 -14.70 -1.34 -8.12
N ALA A 261 -13.59 -0.74 -7.70
CA ALA A 261 -12.34 -1.44 -7.35
C ALA A 261 -12.46 -2.19 -6.01
N THR A 262 -13.49 -3.03 -5.87
CA THR A 262 -13.78 -3.89 -4.70
C THR A 262 -14.70 -5.05 -5.08
N ASP A 263 -14.55 -6.17 -4.38
CA ASP A 263 -15.48 -7.30 -4.35
C ASP A 263 -16.24 -7.38 -3.02
N HIS A 264 -16.01 -6.44 -2.10
CA HIS A 264 -16.63 -6.45 -0.79
C HIS A 264 -18.15 -6.20 -0.86
N PRO A 265 -19.00 -7.18 -0.51
CA PRO A 265 -20.44 -7.12 -0.80
C PRO A 265 -21.14 -5.96 -0.09
N GLN A 266 -20.78 -5.66 1.16
CA GLN A 266 -21.35 -4.53 1.90
C GLN A 266 -20.97 -3.17 1.29
N VAL A 267 -19.78 -3.08 0.69
CA VAL A 267 -19.31 -1.83 0.08
C VAL A 267 -19.96 -1.64 -1.28
N LEU A 268 -20.12 -2.72 -2.05
CA LEU A 268 -20.90 -2.71 -3.29
C LEU A 268 -22.37 -2.32 -3.03
N ALA A 269 -22.98 -2.81 -1.96
CA ALA A 269 -24.33 -2.42 -1.56
C ALA A 269 -24.43 -0.91 -1.25
N LEU A 270 -23.44 -0.36 -0.54
CA LEU A 270 -23.34 1.08 -0.26
C LEU A 270 -23.16 1.93 -1.54
N LEU A 271 -22.58 1.36 -2.59
CA LEU A 271 -22.25 2.04 -3.86
C LEU A 271 -23.21 1.68 -5.01
N ALA A 272 -24.31 0.99 -4.74
CA ALA A 272 -25.26 0.53 -5.76
C ALA A 272 -25.88 1.68 -6.58
N GLU A 273 -26.10 2.83 -5.94
CA GLU A 273 -26.57 4.08 -6.56
C GLU A 273 -25.43 5.08 -6.84
N GLY A 274 -24.18 4.59 -6.85
CA GLY A 274 -22.99 5.42 -7.00
C GLY A 274 -22.67 6.30 -5.79
N LYS A 275 -21.76 7.25 -5.98
CA LYS A 275 -21.28 8.14 -4.90
C LYS A 275 -22.35 9.09 -4.38
N GLU A 276 -23.24 9.55 -5.25
CA GLU A 276 -24.36 10.40 -4.85
C GLU A 276 -25.35 9.64 -3.98
N GLY A 277 -25.62 8.37 -4.33
CA GLY A 277 -26.43 7.47 -3.51
C GLY A 277 -25.83 7.23 -2.13
N LEU A 278 -24.52 6.98 -2.07
CA LEU A 278 -23.76 6.90 -0.82
C LEU A 278 -23.92 8.20 0.00
N ALA A 279 -23.81 9.36 -0.64
CA ALA A 279 -23.94 10.65 0.05
C ALA A 279 -25.31 10.82 0.72
N ARG A 280 -26.39 10.51 -0.01
CA ARG A 280 -27.76 10.53 0.52
C ARG A 280 -27.95 9.52 1.65
N HIS A 281 -27.39 8.31 1.51
CA HIS A 281 -27.45 7.29 2.56
C HIS A 281 -26.79 7.78 3.86
N LEU A 282 -25.56 8.31 3.77
CA LEU A 282 -24.82 8.80 4.93
C LEU A 282 -25.49 10.01 5.58
N GLU A 283 -25.98 10.97 4.80
CA GLU A 283 -26.71 12.14 5.33
C GLU A 283 -27.94 11.70 6.13
N ARG A 284 -28.79 10.83 5.55
CA ARG A 284 -29.98 10.32 6.25
C ARG A 284 -29.64 9.56 7.52
N ARG A 285 -28.65 8.65 7.46
CA ARG A 285 -28.24 7.85 8.62
C ARG A 285 -27.70 8.73 9.74
N LEU A 286 -26.76 9.61 9.43
CA LEU A 286 -26.11 10.45 10.44
C LEU A 286 -27.08 11.43 11.09
N LEU A 287 -28.02 12.01 10.33
CA LEU A 287 -29.06 12.88 10.90
C LEU A 287 -30.03 12.11 11.79
N ALA A 288 -30.37 10.86 11.44
CA ALA A 288 -31.27 10.02 12.24
C ALA A 288 -30.61 9.51 13.53
N GLU A 289 -29.35 9.09 13.48
CA GLU A 289 -28.63 8.51 14.62
C GLU A 289 -28.03 9.58 15.56
N HIS A 290 -27.77 10.79 15.04
CA HIS A 290 -27.04 11.83 15.75
C HIS A 290 -27.64 13.23 15.59
N PRO A 291 -28.96 13.41 15.79
CA PRO A 291 -29.66 14.67 15.50
C PRO A 291 -29.07 15.88 16.24
N ASP A 292 -28.56 15.70 17.46
CA ASP A 292 -28.04 16.79 18.29
C ASP A 292 -26.60 17.20 17.95
N THR A 293 -25.87 16.37 17.21
CA THR A 293 -24.43 16.56 16.98
C THR A 293 -24.03 16.65 15.52
N VAL A 294 -24.87 16.17 14.60
CA VAL A 294 -24.64 16.26 13.16
C VAL A 294 -25.47 17.38 12.57
N VAL A 295 -24.79 18.42 12.08
CA VAL A 295 -25.40 19.53 11.36
C VAL A 295 -24.91 19.53 9.92
N ILE A 296 -25.82 19.30 8.97
CA ILE A 296 -25.55 19.45 7.54
C ILE A 296 -25.99 20.86 7.12
N ASN A 297 -25.10 21.82 7.32
CA ASN A 297 -25.42 23.22 7.14
C ASN A 297 -25.57 23.56 5.66
N ARG A 298 -26.77 23.99 5.26
CA ARG A 298 -27.11 24.44 3.90
C ARG A 298 -27.56 25.90 3.94
N CYS A 299 -27.23 26.65 2.90
CA CYS A 299 -27.65 28.03 2.76
C CYS A 299 -29.19 28.12 2.76
N PRO A 300 -29.81 28.93 3.64
CA PRO A 300 -31.27 29.06 3.68
C PRO A 300 -31.84 29.73 2.42
N LYS A 301 -31.03 30.52 1.69
CA LYS A 301 -31.45 31.19 0.46
C LYS A 301 -31.40 30.30 -0.78
N CYS A 302 -30.38 29.45 -0.91
CA CYS A 302 -30.14 28.69 -2.15
C CYS A 302 -29.95 27.18 -1.98
N GLY A 303 -29.99 26.65 -0.75
CA GLY A 303 -29.82 25.22 -0.46
C GLY A 303 -28.41 24.66 -0.63
N ALA A 304 -27.45 25.46 -1.12
CA ALA A 304 -26.07 25.04 -1.30
C ALA A 304 -25.41 24.65 0.03
N LEU A 305 -24.61 23.59 0.02
CA LEU A 305 -23.87 23.12 1.18
C LEU A 305 -22.85 24.18 1.64
N ALA A 306 -22.87 24.50 2.93
CA ALA A 306 -21.95 25.47 3.50
C ALA A 306 -20.55 24.87 3.69
N ARG A 307 -19.51 25.71 3.84
CA ARG A 307 -18.11 25.25 3.97
C ARG A 307 -17.89 24.37 5.21
N THR A 308 -18.54 24.72 6.30
CA THR A 308 -18.39 24.05 7.61
C THR A 308 -19.76 23.98 8.29
N PRO A 309 -19.95 23.13 9.32
CA PRO A 309 -21.18 23.08 10.12
C PRO A 309 -21.57 24.42 10.72
N ASN A 310 -20.60 25.25 11.09
CA ASN A 310 -20.84 26.52 11.79
C ASN A 310 -20.78 27.75 10.85
N ALA A 311 -20.68 27.55 9.53
CA ALA A 311 -20.58 28.64 8.58
C ALA A 311 -21.89 29.46 8.52
N ARG A 312 -21.77 30.79 8.52
CA ARG A 312 -22.92 31.73 8.42
C ARG A 312 -22.92 32.56 7.13
N GLN A 313 -22.21 32.06 6.12
CA GLN A 313 -22.06 32.71 4.81
C GLN A 313 -21.99 31.66 3.70
N CYS A 314 -22.79 31.85 2.66
CA CYS A 314 -22.83 31.00 1.48
C CYS A 314 -21.78 31.47 0.47
N ARG A 315 -21.02 30.52 -0.09
CA ARG A 315 -20.04 30.77 -1.15
C ARG A 315 -20.66 30.83 -2.55
N ALA A 316 -21.83 30.22 -2.75
CA ALA A 316 -22.52 30.19 -4.04
C ALA A 316 -23.34 31.48 -4.33
N CYS A 317 -24.20 31.92 -3.41
CA CYS A 317 -25.11 33.06 -3.61
C CYS A 317 -24.82 34.31 -2.75
N PRO A 318 -23.57 34.50 -2.32
CA PRO A 318 -23.09 35.41 -1.25
C PRO A 318 -23.94 35.70 -0.01
N HIS A 319 -25.05 34.99 0.22
CA HIS A 319 -25.97 35.27 1.32
C HIS A 319 -25.31 35.00 2.68
N THR A 320 -25.60 35.84 3.66
CA THR A 320 -25.17 35.67 5.05
C THR A 320 -26.39 35.54 5.94
N TRP A 321 -26.34 34.64 6.91
CA TRP A 321 -27.41 34.42 7.90
C TRP A 321 -26.84 34.59 9.31
N ARG A 322 -26.04 35.65 9.49
CA ARG A 322 -25.44 35.99 10.79
C ARG A 322 -26.47 36.40 11.85
N GLU A 323 -27.73 36.56 11.45
CA GLU A 323 -28.81 37.18 12.23
C GLU A 323 -30.13 36.38 12.17
N THR A 324 -30.06 35.05 12.32
CA THR A 324 -31.25 34.28 12.72
C THR A 324 -30.95 33.56 14.03
N SER A 325 -30.90 34.35 15.09
CA SER A 325 -31.20 33.88 16.44
C SER A 325 -32.57 34.46 16.81
N PRO A 326 -33.55 33.65 17.24
CA PRO A 326 -34.46 34.13 18.28
C PRO A 326 -33.68 34.49 19.55
#